data_AF-A0A3M1AVU4-F1
#
_entry.id   AF-A0A3M1AVU4-F1
#
_cell.length_a   1.000
_cell.length_b   1.000
_cell.length_c   1.000
_cell.angle_alpha   90.00
_cell.angle_beta   90.00
_cell.angle_gamma   90.00
#
_symmetry.space_group_name_H-M   'P 1'
#
loop_
_entity.id
_entity.type
_entity.pdbx_description
1 polymer ?
#
loop_
_entity_poly.entity_id
_entity_poly.type
_entity_poly.pdbx_seq_one_letter_code
_entity_poly.pdbx_strand_id
1 'polypeptide(L)' 'MKKLPIGIQNFETLISGNYVYVDKTRYIYKMVSEGMFYFLS' A
#
# COMPACT_ATOMS: atom_id res chain seq x y z
N MET A 1 16.05 -6.67 9.45
CA MET A 1 14.71 -6.74 8.81
C MET A 1 14.30 -5.33 8.42
N LYS A 2 13.76 -5.12 7.21
CA LYS A 2 13.30 -3.78 6.77
C LYS A 2 12.00 -3.40 7.50
N LYS A 3 11.80 -2.11 7.76
CA LYS A 3 10.59 -1.59 8.43
C LYS A 3 9.37 -1.67 7.50
N LEU A 4 8.19 -1.90 8.06
CA LEU A 4 6.94 -1.83 7.31
C LEU A 4 6.50 -0.36 7.12
N PRO A 5 6.00 0.03 5.94
CA PRO A 5 5.62 1.42 5.64
C PRO A 5 4.22 1.76 6.18
N ILE A 6 3.96 1.50 7.47
CA ILE A 6 2.66 1.80 8.08
C ILE A 6 2.52 3.32 8.21
N GLY A 7 1.47 3.90 7.64
CA GLY A 7 1.22 5.34 7.65
C GLY A 7 2.07 6.16 6.66
N ILE A 8 2.94 5.52 5.87
CA ILE A 8 3.76 6.19 4.85
C ILE A 8 3.06 6.08 3.49
N GLN A 9 2.78 7.22 2.86
CA GLN A 9 2.00 7.32 1.63
C GLN A 9 2.77 7.96 0.46
N ASN A 10 4.08 8.24 0.62
CA ASN A 10 4.91 8.79 -0.44
C ASN A 10 6.20 7.96 -0.63
N PHE A 11 6.72 7.99 -1.86
CA PHE A 11 7.90 7.21 -2.24
C PHE A 11 9.19 7.75 -1.62
N GLU A 12 9.31 9.07 -1.47
CA GLU A 12 10.50 9.71 -0.93
C GLU A 12 10.82 9.22 0.49
N THR A 13 9.82 9.19 1.37
CA THR A 13 9.97 8.70 2.76
C THR A 13 10.23 7.20 2.79
N LEU A 14 9.59 6.44 1.89
CA LEU A 14 9.78 4.99 1.77
C LEU A 14 11.23 4.66 1.41
N ILE A 15 11.79 5.35 0.41
CA ILE A 15 13.15 5.15 -0.09
C ILE A 15 14.18 5.63 0.93
N SER A 16 14.06 6.90 1.38
CA SER A 16 15.02 7.49 2.32
C SER A 16 15.04 6.79 3.67
N GLY A 17 13.89 6.29 4.14
CA GLY A 17 13.76 5.53 5.38
C GLY A 17 14.06 4.04 5.26
N ASN A 18 14.45 3.54 4.08
CA ASN A 18 14.75 2.13 3.81
C ASN A 18 13.62 1.16 4.25
N TYR A 19 12.38 1.54 3.96
CA TYR A 19 11.19 0.73 4.23
C TYR A 19 11.01 -0.36 3.16
N VAL A 20 10.20 -1.37 3.47
CA VAL A 20 9.75 -2.36 2.48
C VAL A 20 8.78 -1.69 1.50
N TYR A 21 9.02 -1.85 0.21
CA TYR A 21 8.00 -1.58 -0.80
C TYR A 21 6.98 -2.71 -0.86
N VAL A 22 5.70 -2.38 -0.78
CA VAL A 22 4.59 -3.33 -0.87
C VAL A 22 3.78 -3.01 -2.11
N ASP A 23 3.83 -3.90 -3.11
CA ASP A 23 2.99 -3.79 -4.29
C ASP A 23 1.54 -4.15 -3.94
N LYS A 24 0.64 -3.18 -4.09
CA LYS A 24 -0.81 -3.32 -3.82
C LYS A 24 -1.64 -3.37 -5.09
N THR A 25 -1.02 -3.31 -6.27
CA THR A 25 -1.68 -3.13 -7.57
C THR A 25 -2.77 -4.19 -7.80
N ARG A 26 -2.47 -5.47 -7.56
CA ARG A 26 -3.44 -6.56 -7.72
C ARG A 26 -4.69 -6.39 -6.85
N TYR A 27 -4.51 -5.99 -5.60
CA TYR A 27 -5.61 -5.83 -4.65
C TYR A 27 -6.45 -4.61 -4.98
N ILE A 28 -5.80 -3.51 -5.36
CA ILE A 28 -6.49 -2.30 -5.82
C ILE A 28 -7.29 -2.61 -7.08
N TYR A 29 -6.69 -3.28 -8.06
CA TYR A 29 -7.36 -3.71 -9.29
C TYR A 29 -8.59 -4.56 -8.97
N LYS A 30 -8.43 -5.59 -8.14
CA LYS A 30 -9.54 -6.42 -7.68
C LYS A 30 -10.65 -5.58 -7.03
N MET A 31 -10.28 -4.63 -6.17
CA MET A 31 -11.24 -3.76 -5.50
C MET A 31 -12.05 -2.94 -6.50
N VAL A 32 -11.40 -2.22 -7.40
CA VAL A 32 -12.08 -1.36 -8.38
C VAL A 32 -12.86 -2.14 -9.43
N SER A 33 -12.45 -3.37 -9.74
CA SER A 33 -13.09 -4.19 -10.78
C SER A 33 -14.26 -5.04 -10.28
N GLU A 34 -14.25 -5.46 -9.01
CA GLU A 34 -15.25 -6.40 -8.47
C GLU A 34 -16.16 -5.80 -7.39
N GLY A 35 -15.86 -4.60 -6.88
CA GLY A 35 -16.53 -4.08 -5.69
C GLY A 35 -17.69 -3.13 -5.94
N MET A 36 -18.79 -3.37 -5.24
CA MET A 36 -19.89 -2.39 -5.07
C MET A 36 -19.70 -1.53 -3.81
N PHE A 37 -19.26 -2.13 -2.68
CA PHE A 37 -18.99 -1.43 -1.42
C PHE A 37 -17.85 -2.13 -0.65
N TYR A 38 -16.86 -1.37 -0.17
CA TYR A 38 -15.82 -1.85 0.75
C TYR A 38 -15.85 -1.05 2.04
N PHE A 39 -15.73 -1.75 3.18
CA PHE A 39 -15.50 -1.11 4.46
C PHE A 39 -13.98 -1.08 4.72
N LEU A 40 -13.44 0.12 4.92
CA LEU A 40 -12.04 0.35 5.28
C LEU A 40 -12.01 0.76 6.76
N SER A 41 -11.84 -0.20 7.65
CA SER A 41 -11.70 0.00 9.10
C SER A 41 -10.40 -0.57 9.63
#